data_AF-A0A959KFS0-F1
#
_entry.id   AF-A0A959KFS0-F1
#
_cell.length_a   1.000
_cell.length_b   1.000
_cell.length_c   1.000
_cell.angle_alpha   90.00
_cell.angle_beta   90.00
_cell.angle_gamma   90.00
#
_symmetry.space_group_name_H-M   'P 1'
#
loop_
_entity.id
_entity.type
_entity.pdbx_description
1 polymer ?
#
loop_
_entity_poly.entity_id
_entity_poly.type
_entity_poly.pdbx_seq_one_letter_code
_entity_poly.pdbx_strand_id
1 'polypeptide(L)'
;MMIVFATVLFLLLLTVGWVLIAPLTLRIDTVSGDYDLRLRGIGGMRLQAGPGDWVVKARVLFWKKEWDLWRWLGQARRRKKGDGKARQPKTSRRRSRRNSWKKMVRILKSFRVRRFWVEIDTDDYVLNAYLFPVFHLLSRGRLQINFNGRNDIQIEITNRIGRIAWAWLR
;
A
#
# COMPACT_ATOMS: atom_id res chain seq x y z
N MET A 1 32.25 31.07 -1.52
CA MET A 1 31.53 30.28 -2.54
C MET A 1 31.66 28.77 -2.33
N MET A 2 32.87 28.17 -2.35
CA MET A 2 33.02 26.72 -2.16
C MET A 2 32.42 26.17 -0.85
N ILE A 3 32.60 26.88 0.26
CA ILE A 3 32.05 26.47 1.57
C ILE A 3 30.52 26.42 1.52
N VAL A 4 29.87 27.43 0.93
CA VAL A 4 28.40 27.49 0.81
C VAL A 4 27.88 26.30 -0.03
N PHE A 5 28.53 26.01 -1.15
CA PHE A 5 28.17 24.85 -1.97
C PHE A 5 28.35 23.52 -1.22
N ALA A 6 29.46 23.36 -0.48
CA ALA A 6 29.70 22.18 0.33
C ALA A 6 28.63 22.01 1.42
N THR A 7 28.24 23.10 2.10
CA THR A 7 27.18 23.09 3.11
C THR A 7 25.83 22.70 2.52
N VAL A 8 25.46 23.28 1.37
CA VAL A 8 24.19 22.95 0.70
C VAL A 8 24.17 21.48 0.26
N LEU A 9 25.26 20.98 -0.31
CA LEU A 9 25.38 19.59 -0.71
C LEU A 9 25.29 18.64 0.48
N PHE A 10 25.94 18.97 1.59
CA PHE A 10 25.89 18.17 2.81
C PHE A 10 24.48 18.08 3.38
N LEU A 11 23.76 19.20 3.46
CA LEU A 11 22.36 19.23 3.91
C LEU A 11 21.44 18.41 2.99
N LEU A 12 21.67 18.48 1.68
CA LEU A 12 20.93 17.68 0.71
C LEU A 12 21.17 16.18 0.93
N LEU A 13 22.42 15.75 1.09
CA LEU A 13 22.78 14.35 1.35
C LEU A 13 22.17 13.84 2.65
N LEU A 14 22.17 14.66 3.71
CA LEU A 14 21.51 14.32 4.97
C LEU A 14 20.01 14.10 4.79
N THR A 15 19.34 14.99 4.04
CA THR A 15 17.90 14.90 3.77
C THR A 15 17.55 13.64 2.99
N VAL A 16 18.34 13.32 1.95
CA VAL A 16 18.16 12.11 1.15
C VAL A 16 18.41 10.86 2.01
N GLY A 17 19.50 10.84 2.77
CA GLY A 17 19.83 9.74 3.68
C GLY A 17 18.72 9.48 4.70
N TRP A 18 18.16 10.54 5.29
CA TRP A 18 17.03 10.46 6.21
C TRP A 18 15.79 9.81 5.57
N VAL A 19 15.40 10.26 4.37
CA VAL A 19 14.24 9.73 3.63
C VAL A 19 14.41 8.24 3.31
N LEU A 20 15.63 7.80 2.97
CA LEU A 20 15.91 6.40 2.66
C LEU A 20 15.75 5.48 3.90
N ILE A 21 16.02 5.99 5.11
CA ILE A 21 15.93 5.24 6.36
C ILE A 21 14.52 5.31 6.97
N ALA A 22 13.74 6.33 6.61
CA ALA A 22 12.37 6.53 7.10
C ALA A 22 11.50 5.28 6.85
N PRO A 23 10.83 4.75 7.90
CA PRO A 23 9.96 3.59 7.74
C PRO A 23 8.65 3.99 7.05
N LEU A 24 8.34 3.26 5.98
CA LEU A 24 7.07 3.23 5.28
C LEU A 24 6.20 2.14 5.92
N THR A 25 5.03 2.50 6.43
CA THR A 25 4.07 1.58 7.02
C THR A 25 2.75 1.68 6.27
N LEU A 26 2.22 0.54 5.86
CA LEU A 26 0.88 0.37 5.31
C LEU A 26 0.07 -0.44 6.31
N ARG A 27 -1.05 0.11 6.76
CA ARG A 27 -2.03 -0.56 7.62
C ARG A 27 -3.36 -0.60 6.90
N ILE A 28 -3.99 -1.77 6.91
CA ILE A 28 -5.31 -2.04 6.37
C ILE A 28 -6.08 -2.68 7.51
N ASP A 29 -7.22 -2.08 7.88
CA ASP A 29 -8.07 -2.53 8.98
C ASP A 29 -9.53 -2.38 8.54
N THR A 30 -10.12 -3.46 8.06
CA THR A 30 -11.51 -3.44 7.56
C THR A 30 -12.52 -3.30 8.70
N VAL A 31 -12.19 -3.78 9.90
CA VAL A 31 -13.07 -3.69 11.08
C VAL A 31 -13.29 -2.23 11.47
N SER A 32 -12.23 -1.44 11.47
CA SER A 32 -12.29 0.00 11.79
C SER A 32 -12.56 0.88 10.56
N GLY A 33 -12.58 0.30 9.35
CA GLY A 33 -12.65 1.05 8.09
C GLY A 33 -11.43 1.95 7.85
N ASP A 34 -10.30 1.63 8.47
CA ASP A 34 -9.10 2.46 8.50
C ASP A 34 -8.01 1.90 7.59
N TYR A 35 -7.61 2.70 6.61
CA TYR A 35 -6.56 2.37 5.66
C TYR A 35 -5.50 3.48 5.74
N ASP A 36 -4.29 3.14 6.16
CA ASP A 36 -3.28 4.14 6.53
C ASP A 36 -1.95 3.82 5.86
N LEU A 37 -1.41 4.78 5.13
CA LEU A 37 -0.10 4.71 4.49
C LEU A 37 0.75 5.85 5.03
N ARG A 38 1.80 5.54 5.80
CA ARG A 38 2.65 6.54 6.45
C ARG A 38 4.11 6.32 6.15
N LEU A 39 4.81 7.40 5.84
CA LEU A 39 6.25 7.52 5.87
C LEU A 39 6.65 8.31 7.11
N ARG A 40 7.13 7.60 8.14
CA ARG A 40 7.42 8.20 9.46
C ARG A 40 8.43 9.34 9.32
N GLY A 41 8.06 10.51 9.86
CA GLY A 41 8.88 11.71 9.82
C GLY A 41 8.64 12.62 8.61
N ILE A 42 7.88 12.18 7.60
CA ILE A 42 7.55 13.00 6.43
C ILE A 42 6.05 13.21 6.34
N GLY A 43 5.25 12.15 6.38
CA GLY A 43 3.82 12.29 6.17
C GLY A 43 3.13 10.98 5.86
N GLY A 44 1.84 11.04 5.60
CA GLY A 44 1.05 9.89 5.23
C GLY A 44 -0.32 10.26 4.69
N MET A 45 -1.00 9.27 4.17
CA MET A 45 -2.37 9.32 3.70
C MET A 45 -3.17 8.32 4.51
N ARG A 46 -4.26 8.78 5.13
CA ARG A 46 -5.24 7.93 5.79
C ARG A 46 -6.53 8.02 5.02
N LEU A 47 -7.06 6.88 4.63
CA LEU A 47 -8.37 6.71 4.06
C LEU A 47 -9.25 6.13 5.17
N GLN A 48 -10.32 6.83 5.50
CA GLN A 48 -11.28 6.41 6.51
C GLN A 48 -12.63 6.19 5.82
N ALA A 49 -13.20 4.99 5.98
CA ALA A 49 -14.55 4.70 5.55
C ALA A 49 -15.52 5.24 6.61
N GLY A 50 -16.35 6.22 6.24
CA GLY A 50 -17.47 6.71 7.04
C GLY A 50 -18.81 6.16 6.54
N PRO A 51 -19.93 6.42 7.24
CA PRO A 51 -21.27 6.03 6.80
C PRO A 51 -21.64 6.78 5.51
N GLY A 52 -21.40 6.15 4.36
CA GLY A 52 -21.70 6.67 3.01
C GLY A 52 -20.55 7.39 2.30
N ASP A 53 -19.60 7.96 3.04
CA ASP A 53 -18.52 8.78 2.49
C ASP A 53 -17.12 8.24 2.82
N TRP A 54 -16.26 8.22 1.80
CA TRP A 54 -14.86 7.90 1.95
C TRP A 54 -14.03 9.18 2.01
N VAL A 55 -13.32 9.39 3.12
CA VAL A 55 -12.51 10.60 3.34
C VAL A 55 -11.03 10.24 3.26
N VAL A 56 -10.30 10.92 2.37
CA VAL A 56 -8.84 10.83 2.27
C VAL A 56 -8.22 12.01 3.00
N LYS A 57 -7.53 11.74 4.11
CA LYS A 57 -6.76 12.70 4.87
C LYS A 57 -5.28 12.53 4.54
N ALA A 58 -4.70 13.49 3.81
CA ALA A 58 -3.29 13.56 3.56
C ALA A 58 -2.62 14.55 4.53
N ARG A 59 -1.51 14.13 5.13
CA ARG A 59 -0.68 14.97 5.99
C ARG A 59 0.76 14.83 5.55
N VAL A 60 1.40 15.91 5.14
CA VAL A 60 2.82 15.94 4.76
C VAL A 60 3.47 17.08 5.51
N LEU A 61 4.36 16.76 6.46
CA LEU A 61 5.06 17.70 7.33
C LEU A 61 4.07 18.67 8.00
N PHE A 62 4.08 19.94 7.59
CA PHE A 62 3.23 21.00 8.12
C PHE A 62 1.91 21.17 7.35
N TRP A 63 1.74 20.48 6.22
CA TRP A 63 0.56 20.60 5.38
C TRP A 63 -0.43 19.46 5.66
N LYS A 64 -1.71 19.82 5.81
CA LYS A 64 -2.82 18.89 6.01
C LYS A 64 -3.89 19.21 4.96
N LYS A 65 -4.38 18.19 4.28
CA LYS A 65 -5.47 18.33 3.32
C LYS A 65 -6.41 17.14 3.41
N GLU A 66 -7.70 17.42 3.36
CA GLU A 66 -8.75 16.42 3.37
C GLU A 66 -9.50 16.49 2.03
N TRP A 67 -9.81 15.33 1.47
CA TRP A 67 -10.54 15.20 0.22
C TRP A 67 -11.64 14.15 0.39
N ASP A 68 -12.85 14.51 -0.03
CA ASP A 68 -13.95 13.55 -0.20
C ASP A 68 -13.76 12.82 -1.53
N LEU A 69 -13.61 11.50 -1.47
CA LEU A 69 -13.36 10.68 -2.67
C LEU A 69 -14.48 10.79 -3.69
N TRP A 70 -15.75 10.81 -3.26
CA TRP A 70 -16.89 10.90 -4.17
C TRP A 70 -16.90 12.20 -4.98
N ARG A 71 -16.59 13.34 -4.34
CA ARG A 71 -16.47 14.64 -5.03
C ARG A 71 -15.32 14.65 -6.03
N TRP A 72 -14.19 14.02 -5.69
CA TRP A 72 -13.02 13.94 -6.57
C TRP A 72 -13.21 12.97 -7.75
N LEU A 73 -13.77 11.77 -7.52
CA LEU A 73 -14.09 10.79 -8.56
C LEU A 73 -15.13 11.32 -9.56
N GLY A 74 -16.14 12.07 -9.08
CA GLY A 74 -17.11 12.75 -9.94
C GLY A 74 -16.48 13.80 -10.86
N GLN A 75 -15.47 14.54 -10.38
CA GLN A 75 -14.73 15.51 -11.19
C GLN A 75 -13.75 14.84 -12.17
N ALA A 76 -13.12 13.73 -11.78
CA ALA A 76 -12.23 12.97 -12.65
C ALA A 76 -12.97 12.36 -13.86
N ARG A 77 -14.23 11.91 -13.66
CA ARG A 77 -15.10 11.46 -14.77
C ARG A 77 -15.44 12.58 -15.74
N ARG A 78 -15.65 13.82 -15.26
CA ARG A 78 -15.90 14.98 -16.13
C ARG A 78 -14.68 15.41 -16.95
N ARG A 79 -13.46 15.24 -16.44
CA ARG A 79 -12.21 15.56 -17.17
C ARG A 79 -11.80 14.53 -18.22
N LYS A 80 -12.37 13.33 -18.22
CA LYS A 80 -12.03 12.25 -19.17
C LYS A 80 -12.91 12.19 -20.43
N LYS A 81 -13.73 13.21 -20.70
CA LYS A 81 -14.62 13.27 -21.89
C LYS A 81 -14.03 14.03 -23.08
N GLY A 82 -12.72 14.31 -23.08
CA GLY A 82 -12.00 14.88 -24.22
C GLY A 82 -10.59 14.32 -24.26
N ASP A 83 -10.40 13.25 -25.03
CA ASP A 83 -9.18 12.90 -25.79
C ASP A 83 -9.21 11.41 -26.13
N GLY A 84 -10.11 11.09 -27.07
CA GLY A 84 -10.02 9.86 -27.85
C GLY A 84 -8.82 9.94 -28.79
N LYS A 85 -7.66 9.47 -28.34
CA LYS A 85 -6.66 8.89 -29.24
C LYS A 85 -6.36 7.49 -28.76
N ALA A 86 -7.04 6.52 -29.38
CA ALA A 86 -6.69 5.11 -29.32
C ALA A 86 -5.25 4.94 -29.83
N ARG A 87 -4.29 4.94 -28.89
CA ARG A 87 -2.94 4.48 -29.18
C ARG A 87 -3.00 2.96 -29.29
N GLN A 88 -2.93 2.47 -30.53
CA GLN A 88 -2.69 1.05 -30.81
C GLN A 88 -1.55 0.54 -29.91
N PRO A 89 -1.70 -0.61 -29.24
CA PRO A 89 -0.61 -1.17 -28.46
C PRO A 89 0.48 -1.64 -29.43
N LYS A 90 1.55 -0.84 -29.55
CA LYS A 90 2.79 -1.29 -30.19
C LYS A 90 3.26 -2.52 -29.42
N THR A 91 3.21 -3.68 -30.07
CA THR A 91 3.70 -4.97 -29.60
C THR A 91 5.21 -4.90 -29.39
N SER A 92 5.62 -4.40 -28.24
CA SER A 92 7.01 -4.20 -27.87
C SER A 92 7.49 -5.35 -26.98
N ARG A 93 8.29 -6.23 -27.61
CA ARG A 93 9.36 -7.05 -27.01
C ARG A 93 8.97 -8.01 -25.89
N ARG A 94 8.71 -9.27 -26.28
CA ARG A 94 8.77 -10.48 -25.42
C ARG A 94 10.19 -10.81 -24.92
N ARG A 95 10.99 -9.83 -24.51
CA ARG A 95 12.30 -10.09 -23.87
C ARG A 95 12.21 -9.74 -22.38
N SER A 96 12.57 -10.73 -21.55
CA SER A 96 12.87 -10.61 -20.10
C SER A 96 11.70 -10.60 -19.08
N ARG A 97 10.60 -11.33 -19.32
CA ARG A 97 9.58 -11.55 -18.24
C ARG A 97 10.17 -12.25 -17.00
N ARG A 98 11.13 -13.17 -17.17
CA ARG A 98 11.71 -13.95 -16.08
C ARG A 98 12.55 -13.10 -15.12
N ASN A 99 13.33 -12.12 -15.62
CA ASN A 99 14.13 -11.25 -14.75
C ASN A 99 13.25 -10.18 -14.05
N SER A 100 12.18 -9.73 -14.70
CA SER A 100 11.22 -8.81 -14.08
C SER A 100 10.44 -9.46 -12.93
N TRP A 101 10.06 -10.73 -13.06
CA TRP A 101 9.40 -11.46 -11.96
C TRP A 101 10.33 -11.65 -10.76
N LYS A 102 11.59 -12.06 -10.99
CA LYS A 102 12.59 -12.18 -9.91
C LYS A 102 12.82 -10.85 -9.19
N LYS A 103 12.87 -9.73 -9.92
CA LYS A 103 12.92 -8.38 -9.35
C LYS A 103 11.70 -8.09 -8.48
N MET A 104 10.50 -8.33 -8.99
CA MET A 104 9.26 -8.10 -8.25
C MET A 104 9.19 -8.93 -6.95
N VAL A 105 9.53 -10.22 -7.01
CA VAL A 105 9.58 -11.08 -5.83
C VAL A 105 10.59 -10.57 -4.81
N ARG A 106 11.76 -10.06 -5.22
CA ARG A 106 12.74 -9.48 -4.30
C ARG A 106 12.23 -8.22 -3.61
N ILE A 107 11.56 -7.35 -4.37
CA ILE A 107 10.94 -6.15 -3.81
C ILE A 107 9.87 -6.54 -2.78
N LEU A 108 8.98 -7.47 -3.13
CA LEU A 108 7.94 -7.96 -2.22
C LEU A 108 8.54 -8.58 -0.95
N LYS A 109 9.62 -9.37 -1.07
CA LYS A 109 10.35 -9.94 0.07
C LYS A 109 11.03 -8.90 0.97
N SER A 110 11.26 -7.68 0.49
CA SER A 110 11.84 -6.61 1.32
C SER A 110 10.85 -6.05 2.34
N PHE A 111 9.55 -6.21 2.07
CA PHE A 111 8.49 -5.81 2.98
C PHE A 111 8.40 -6.78 4.16
N ARG A 112 8.26 -6.22 5.36
CA ARG A 112 8.08 -6.98 6.59
C ARG A 112 6.63 -6.89 7.03
N VAL A 113 5.95 -8.02 7.08
CA VAL A 113 4.61 -8.12 7.66
C VAL A 113 4.74 -8.08 9.19
N ARG A 114 4.14 -7.08 9.84
CA ARG A 114 4.11 -6.90 11.30
C ARG A 114 2.88 -7.56 11.91
N ARG A 115 1.73 -7.39 11.27
CA ARG A 115 0.46 -7.98 11.67
C ARG A 115 -0.25 -8.52 10.43
N PHE A 116 -0.81 -9.71 10.56
CA PHE A 116 -1.63 -10.33 9.53
C PHE A 116 -2.70 -11.14 10.24
N TRP A 117 -3.94 -10.75 10.06
CA TRP A 117 -5.12 -11.41 10.58
C TRP A 117 -6.22 -11.32 9.53
N VAL A 118 -6.86 -12.45 9.27
CA VAL A 118 -7.93 -12.56 8.29
C VAL A 118 -9.01 -13.49 8.86
N GLU A 119 -10.25 -13.04 8.87
CA GLU A 119 -11.44 -13.80 9.24
C GLU A 119 -12.36 -13.79 8.01
N ILE A 120 -12.67 -14.97 7.46
CA ILE A 120 -13.45 -15.12 6.23
C ILE A 120 -14.73 -15.91 6.52
N ASP A 121 -15.82 -15.52 5.86
CA ASP A 121 -17.05 -16.29 5.74
C ASP A 121 -17.45 -16.33 4.26
N THR A 122 -17.68 -17.52 3.71
CA THR A 122 -18.08 -17.72 2.32
C THR A 122 -19.58 -17.60 2.08
N ASP A 123 -20.39 -17.27 3.10
CA ASP A 123 -21.86 -17.25 3.07
C ASP A 123 -22.48 -18.63 2.74
N ASP A 124 -21.68 -19.70 2.91
CA ASP A 124 -22.05 -21.09 2.72
C ASP A 124 -21.52 -21.90 3.90
N TYR A 125 -22.45 -22.34 4.76
CA TYR A 125 -22.14 -23.11 5.96
C TYR A 125 -21.39 -24.42 5.65
N VAL A 126 -21.74 -25.10 4.56
CA VAL A 126 -21.13 -26.38 4.18
C VAL A 126 -19.69 -26.13 3.72
N LEU A 127 -19.47 -25.11 2.89
CA LEU A 127 -18.14 -24.73 2.44
C LEU A 127 -17.25 -24.26 3.60
N ASN A 128 -17.80 -23.45 4.52
CA ASN A 128 -17.08 -23.00 5.71
C ASN A 128 -16.65 -24.19 6.59
N ALA A 129 -17.50 -25.21 6.74
CA ALA A 129 -17.18 -26.42 7.49
C ALA A 129 -16.04 -27.22 6.85
N TYR A 130 -16.03 -27.37 5.52
CA TYR A 130 -14.94 -28.03 4.81
C TYR A 130 -13.61 -27.28 4.89
N LEU A 131 -13.67 -25.94 4.89
CA LEU A 131 -12.49 -25.08 4.96
C LEU A 131 -11.95 -24.95 6.39
N PHE A 132 -12.75 -25.22 7.43
CA PHE A 132 -12.32 -25.15 8.83
C PHE A 132 -11.03 -25.92 9.14
N PRO A 133 -10.88 -27.23 8.83
CA PRO A 133 -9.64 -27.95 9.09
C PRO A 133 -8.45 -27.39 8.30
N VAL A 134 -8.68 -26.93 7.06
CA VAL A 134 -7.64 -26.34 6.21
C VAL A 134 -7.13 -25.03 6.82
N PHE A 135 -8.04 -24.15 7.25
CA PHE A 135 -7.71 -22.89 7.90
C PHE A 135 -7.06 -23.14 9.26
N HIS A 136 -7.55 -24.08 10.05
CA HIS A 136 -6.94 -24.43 11.34
C HIS A 136 -5.46 -24.81 11.16
N LEU A 137 -5.15 -25.64 10.18
CA LEU A 137 -3.78 -26.07 9.88
C LEU A 137 -2.89 -24.93 9.35
N LEU A 138 -3.41 -24.07 8.48
CA LEU A 138 -2.64 -22.98 7.85
C LEU A 138 -2.53 -21.72 8.73
N SER A 139 -3.45 -21.54 9.67
CA SER A 139 -3.64 -20.27 10.37
C SER A 139 -2.44 -19.85 11.20
N ARG A 140 -1.83 -20.78 11.96
CA ARG A 140 -1.00 -20.44 13.14
C ARG A 140 -1.60 -19.27 13.95
N GLY A 141 -2.93 -19.20 14.04
CA GLY A 141 -3.66 -18.09 14.68
C GLY A 141 -3.67 -16.77 13.89
N ARG A 142 -3.64 -16.78 12.55
CA ARG A 142 -3.68 -15.56 11.69
C ARG A 142 -4.72 -15.62 10.57
N LEU A 143 -5.28 -16.80 10.33
CA LEU A 143 -6.30 -17.05 9.32
C LEU A 143 -7.44 -17.79 10.01
N GLN A 144 -8.67 -17.30 9.92
CA GLN A 144 -9.81 -17.95 10.54
C GLN A 144 -10.96 -18.00 9.56
N ILE A 145 -11.73 -19.07 9.64
CA ILE A 145 -13.02 -19.15 9.00
C ILE A 145 -14.10 -19.02 10.07
N ASN A 146 -15.16 -18.31 9.76
CA ASN A 146 -16.28 -18.09 10.65
C ASN A 146 -17.60 -18.44 9.94
N PHE A 147 -18.68 -18.40 10.72
CA PHE A 147 -20.05 -18.69 10.28
C PHE A 147 -20.99 -17.53 10.64
N ASN A 148 -20.42 -16.34 10.87
CA ASN A 148 -21.11 -15.17 11.40
C ASN A 148 -21.36 -14.10 10.31
N GLY A 149 -21.08 -14.41 9.04
CA GLY A 149 -21.16 -13.49 7.91
C GLY A 149 -20.07 -12.42 7.91
N ARG A 150 -18.97 -12.59 8.67
CA ARG A 150 -17.93 -11.56 8.81
C ARG A 150 -16.75 -11.82 7.89
N ASN A 151 -16.29 -10.78 7.22
CA ASN A 151 -15.14 -10.80 6.33
C ASN A 151 -14.17 -9.68 6.71
N ASP A 152 -13.27 -9.99 7.63
CA ASP A 152 -12.37 -9.01 8.25
C ASP A 152 -10.90 -9.26 7.91
N ILE A 153 -10.19 -8.18 7.58
CA ILE A 153 -8.78 -8.20 7.20
C ILE A 153 -8.05 -7.11 7.99
N GLN A 154 -7.06 -7.52 8.76
CA GLN A 154 -6.11 -6.63 9.43
C GLN A 154 -4.69 -6.97 9.00
N ILE A 155 -4.08 -6.04 8.28
CA ILE A 155 -2.74 -6.21 7.71
C ILE A 155 -1.91 -4.98 8.06
N GLU A 156 -0.74 -5.19 8.65
CA GLU A 156 0.26 -4.16 8.84
C GLU A 156 1.57 -4.60 8.20
N ILE A 157 2.02 -3.84 7.20
CA ILE A 157 3.25 -4.09 6.45
C ILE A 157 4.15 -2.88 6.61
N THR A 158 5.43 -3.12 6.90
CA THR A 158 6.43 -2.07 7.02
C THR A 158 7.64 -2.33 6.14
N ASN A 159 8.24 -1.26 5.62
CA ASN A 159 9.48 -1.29 4.87
C ASN A 159 10.24 0.04 5.04
N ARG A 160 11.40 0.17 4.40
CA ARG A 160 12.14 1.44 4.28
C ARG A 160 12.42 1.68 2.81
N ILE A 161 12.37 2.94 2.38
CA ILE A 161 12.60 3.31 0.97
C ILE A 161 13.96 2.81 0.49
N GLY A 162 15.01 2.92 1.32
CA GLY A 162 16.34 2.41 1.00
C GLY A 162 16.39 0.90 0.78
N ARG A 163 15.58 0.10 1.50
CA ARG A 163 15.52 -1.36 1.27
C ARG A 163 14.84 -1.71 -0.04
N ILE A 164 13.78 -0.98 -0.39
CA ILE A 164 13.08 -1.15 -1.67
C ILE A 164 14.02 -0.80 -2.82
N ALA A 165 14.73 0.34 -2.72
CA ALA A 165 15.72 0.76 -3.71
C ALA A 165 16.85 -0.27 -3.86
N TRP A 166 17.39 -0.76 -2.74
CA TRP A 166 18.42 -1.81 -2.75
C TRP A 166 17.93 -3.10 -3.41
N ALA A 167 16.70 -3.54 -3.11
CA ALA A 167 16.10 -4.73 -3.71
C ALA A 167 15.84 -4.58 -5.22
N TRP A 168 15.65 -3.35 -5.70
CA TRP A 168 15.48 -3.03 -7.12
C TRP A 168 16.81 -3.05 -7.89
N LEU A 169 17.88 -2.52 -7.27
CA LEU A 169 19.20 -2.37 -7.88
C LEU A 169 19.99 -3.67 -7.97
N ARG A 170 19.81 -4.58 -7.01
CA ARG A 170 20.40 -5.92 -7.04
C ARG A 170 19.81 -6.77 -8.16
#